data_AF-A0A1G8HDM3-F1
#
_entry.id   AF-A0A1G8HDM3-F1
#
_cell.length_a   1.000
_cell.length_b   1.000
_cell.length_c   1.000
_cell.angle_alpha   90.00
_cell.angle_beta   90.00
_cell.angle_gamma   90.00
#
_symmetry.space_group_name_H-M   'P 1'
#
loop_
_entity.id
_entity.type
_entity.pdbx_description
1 polymer ?
#
loop_
_entity_poly.entity_id
_entity_poly.type
_entity_poly.pdbx_seq_one_letter_code
_entity_poly.pdbx_strand_id
1 'polypeptide(L)'
;MEIPARDAAHMARAVELAGRGHGSTSPNPVVGCVVLDAAGSVVGEGFHAYAGGPHAEIVALAEAGERARGGTAYVTLEPCDHTGRTGPCSRALLDAGIARVVIAVADPTPKAAGGVARLRAHGVEVISGVLAGAAERVNEEWLTYARLGRSHVTWKFAATLDGRSAAADGTSQWITSAESRADVHRMRAAADAIVAGIGTVLADDPRLTARPTPNPPADARTAPADAGNAPAGASTAPPPDPRTTFTGASTAGTDAGASISDLSTPLGDTPARSVEGPGRGRSGSAAEGGRERAGRGGRVPLRVVVDTEGRTPQSARVLDDQAPTLVAVADDAATELKADLLRLPRHAAGLDLHALLRELAARDVVSVFVEGGPTLAGAFVAQGLVDRVVAYLAPALLGSGRAALGPAGVSTIGELHRLTFDEISPIGPDVRLIARPTNQAGSSDVHRNH
;
A
#
# COMPACT_ATOMS: atom_id res chain seq x y z
N MET A 1 -20.25 11.29 -21.90
CA MET A 1 -19.73 10.98 -23.24
C MET A 1 -19.40 9.50 -23.23
N GLU A 2 -19.99 8.72 -24.13
CA GLU A 2 -19.74 7.28 -24.19
C GLU A 2 -18.30 7.07 -24.67
N ILE A 3 -17.49 6.33 -23.91
CA ILE A 3 -16.10 6.02 -24.27
C ILE A 3 -16.16 4.98 -25.39
N PRO A 4 -15.56 5.22 -26.57
CA PRO A 4 -15.51 4.22 -27.63
C PRO A 4 -14.91 2.90 -27.12
N ALA A 5 -15.55 1.76 -27.41
CA ALA A 5 -15.12 0.45 -26.92
C ALA A 5 -13.65 0.13 -27.26
N ARG A 6 -13.19 0.61 -28.42
CA ARG A 6 -11.80 0.49 -28.86
C ARG A 6 -10.83 1.27 -27.96
N ASP A 7 -11.19 2.49 -27.56
CA ASP A 7 -10.36 3.29 -26.67
C ASP A 7 -10.26 2.67 -25.28
N ALA A 8 -11.38 2.13 -24.79
CA ALA A 8 -11.40 1.38 -23.53
C ALA A 8 -10.49 0.14 -23.60
N ALA A 9 -10.51 -0.63 -24.69
CA ALA A 9 -9.68 -1.83 -24.84
C ALA A 9 -8.18 -1.52 -24.85
N HIS A 10 -7.74 -0.53 -25.63
CA HIS A 10 -6.32 -0.16 -25.69
C HIS A 10 -5.84 0.51 -24.40
N MET A 11 -6.69 1.32 -23.75
CA MET A 11 -6.35 1.87 -22.45
C MET A 11 -6.27 0.78 -21.37
N ALA A 12 -7.14 -0.24 -21.39
CA ALA A 12 -7.05 -1.37 -20.48
C ALA A 12 -5.71 -2.12 -20.65
N ARG A 13 -5.25 -2.30 -21.89
CA ARG A 13 -3.92 -2.84 -22.17
C ARG A 13 -2.79 -1.95 -21.65
N ALA A 14 -2.89 -0.63 -21.81
CA ALA A 14 -1.91 0.30 -21.25
C ALA A 14 -1.88 0.23 -19.71
N VAL A 15 -3.03 0.07 -19.04
CA VAL A 15 -3.11 -0.14 -17.59
C VAL A 15 -2.45 -1.45 -17.16
N GLU A 16 -2.66 -2.55 -17.90
CA GLU A 16 -1.98 -3.82 -17.65
C GLU A 16 -0.45 -3.68 -17.76
N LEU A 17 0.02 -2.99 -18.80
CA LEU A 17 1.43 -2.70 -19.00
C LEU A 17 2.01 -1.86 -17.86
N ALA A 18 1.30 -0.84 -17.39
CA ALA A 18 1.72 0.00 -16.26
C ALA A 18 1.99 -0.84 -15.01
N GLY A 19 1.10 -1.79 -14.69
CA GLY A 19 1.23 -2.65 -13.50
C GLY A 19 2.51 -3.48 -13.47
N ARG A 20 3.17 -3.70 -14.60
CA ARG A 20 4.47 -4.42 -14.67
C ARG A 20 5.62 -3.62 -14.05
N GLY A 21 5.46 -2.32 -13.83
CA GLY A 21 6.46 -1.44 -13.20
C GLY A 21 6.39 -1.37 -11.67
N HIS A 22 5.42 -2.05 -11.03
CA HIS A 22 5.34 -2.05 -9.57
C HIS A 22 6.58 -2.66 -8.91
N GLY A 23 7.07 -2.01 -7.86
CA GLY A 23 8.25 -2.45 -7.09
C GLY A 23 9.60 -2.11 -7.73
N SER A 24 9.63 -1.49 -8.92
CA SER A 24 10.89 -1.14 -9.60
C SER A 24 10.99 0.34 -10.01
N THR A 25 9.87 1.06 -10.02
CA THR A 25 9.77 2.43 -10.53
C THR A 25 9.88 3.51 -9.46
N SER A 26 9.62 3.21 -8.18
CA SER A 26 9.66 4.20 -7.10
C SER A 26 10.98 5.00 -7.08
N PRO A 27 10.93 6.34 -6.95
CA PRO A 27 9.76 7.17 -6.63
C PRO A 27 8.91 7.62 -7.83
N ASN A 28 9.20 7.13 -9.04
CA ASN A 28 8.46 7.49 -10.24
C ASN A 28 7.11 6.74 -10.31
N PRO A 29 6.13 7.28 -11.05
CA PRO A 29 4.86 6.59 -11.28
C PRO A 29 5.05 5.32 -12.12
N VAL A 30 4.09 4.40 -12.00
CA VAL A 30 3.91 3.36 -13.01
C VAL A 30 3.11 3.92 -14.18
N VAL A 31 3.64 3.75 -15.39
CA VAL A 31 3.02 4.25 -16.62
C VAL A 31 3.10 3.18 -17.69
N GLY A 32 2.02 3.02 -18.46
CA GLY A 32 1.96 2.18 -19.64
C GLY A 32 1.52 2.98 -20.86
N CYS A 33 1.99 2.55 -22.02
CA CYS A 33 1.71 3.18 -23.31
C CYS A 33 1.47 2.13 -24.40
N VAL A 34 0.46 2.36 -25.23
CA VAL A 34 0.19 1.58 -26.45
C VAL A 34 0.12 2.54 -27.63
N VAL A 35 0.85 2.25 -28.70
CA VAL A 35 0.85 3.03 -29.94
C VAL A 35 0.20 2.23 -31.06
N LEU A 36 -0.75 2.85 -31.75
CA LEU A 36 -1.39 2.33 -32.95
C LEU A 36 -0.91 3.09 -34.19
N ASP A 37 -0.81 2.40 -35.33
CA ASP A 37 -0.62 3.06 -36.62
C ASP A 37 -1.89 3.75 -37.13
N ALA A 38 -1.79 4.49 -38.24
CA ALA A 38 -2.92 5.20 -38.85
C ALA A 38 -4.06 4.28 -39.33
N ALA A 39 -3.76 3.01 -39.64
CA ALA A 39 -4.76 2.00 -39.98
C ALA A 39 -5.43 1.41 -38.72
N GLY A 40 -4.83 1.65 -37.56
CA GLY A 40 -5.37 1.30 -36.26
C GLY A 40 -4.84 0.02 -35.64
N SER A 41 -3.77 -0.55 -36.19
CA SER A 41 -3.11 -1.75 -35.66
C SER A 41 -2.14 -1.37 -34.55
N VAL A 42 -1.99 -2.22 -33.51
CA VAL A 42 -0.96 -2.02 -32.48
C VAL A 42 0.42 -2.19 -33.12
N VAL A 43 1.30 -1.21 -32.90
CA VAL A 43 2.65 -1.18 -33.47
C VAL A 43 3.75 -0.97 -32.43
N GLY A 44 3.39 -0.60 -31.20
CA GLY A 44 4.34 -0.54 -30.10
C GLY A 44 3.66 -0.56 -28.74
N GLU A 45 4.31 -1.18 -27.78
CA GLU A 45 3.90 -1.25 -26.38
C GLU A 45 5.06 -0.88 -25.47
N GLY A 46 4.77 -0.16 -24.39
CA GLY A 46 5.79 0.30 -23.47
C GLY A 46 5.28 0.46 -22.06
N PHE A 47 6.17 0.29 -21.10
CA PHE A 47 5.92 0.63 -19.70
C PHE A 47 7.21 1.15 -19.06
N HIS A 48 7.06 1.99 -18.04
CA HIS A 48 8.21 2.44 -17.26
C HIS A 48 8.71 1.28 -16.38
N ALA A 49 9.86 0.70 -16.72
CA ALA A 49 10.31 -0.54 -16.11
C ALA A 49 11.12 -0.36 -14.82
N TYR A 50 11.84 0.76 -14.67
CA TYR A 50 12.65 1.04 -13.49
C TYR A 50 12.96 2.54 -13.37
N ALA A 51 13.20 3.01 -12.14
CA ALA A 51 13.53 4.41 -11.86
C ALA A 51 14.74 4.90 -12.68
N GLY A 52 14.59 6.05 -13.34
CA GLY A 52 15.63 6.64 -14.21
C GLY A 52 15.79 5.96 -15.58
N GLY A 53 15.03 4.89 -15.86
CA GLY A 53 14.91 4.30 -17.20
C GLY A 53 14.03 5.11 -18.14
N PRO A 54 13.87 4.66 -19.41
CA PRO A 54 12.99 5.33 -20.36
C PRO A 54 11.53 5.29 -19.88
N HIS A 55 10.78 6.34 -20.22
CA HIS A 55 9.34 6.38 -19.98
C HIS A 55 8.58 5.45 -20.94
N ALA A 56 7.34 5.12 -20.60
CA ALA A 56 6.52 4.18 -21.35
C ALA A 56 6.34 4.59 -22.82
N GLU A 57 6.13 5.88 -23.08
CA GLU A 57 5.95 6.43 -24.41
C GLU A 57 7.21 6.28 -25.26
N ILE A 58 8.39 6.45 -24.66
CA ILE A 58 9.67 6.30 -25.37
C ILE A 58 9.87 4.84 -25.78
N VAL A 59 9.55 3.90 -24.90
CA VAL A 59 9.63 2.46 -25.20
C VAL A 59 8.66 2.07 -26.32
N ALA A 60 7.40 2.51 -26.22
CA ALA A 60 6.38 2.19 -27.22
C ALA A 60 6.69 2.82 -28.59
N LEU A 61 7.18 4.06 -28.62
CA LEU A 61 7.59 4.73 -29.87
C LEU A 61 8.82 4.07 -30.51
N ALA A 62 9.78 3.62 -29.70
CA ALA A 62 10.95 2.90 -30.20
C ALA A 62 10.58 1.58 -30.88
N GLU A 63 9.60 0.86 -30.34
CA GLU A 63 9.05 -0.35 -30.99
C GLU A 63 8.25 0.00 -32.26
N ALA A 64 7.46 1.06 -32.23
CA ALA A 64 6.62 1.48 -33.36
C ALA A 64 7.42 1.99 -34.57
N GLY A 65 8.52 2.71 -34.33
CA GLY A 65 9.28 3.39 -35.39
C GLY A 65 8.41 4.31 -36.25
N GLU A 66 8.68 4.34 -37.56
CA GLU A 66 7.93 5.20 -38.52
C GLU A 66 6.43 4.86 -38.61
N ARG A 67 6.02 3.67 -38.17
CA ARG A 67 4.59 3.27 -38.18
C ARG A 67 3.74 4.07 -37.18
N ALA A 68 4.36 4.77 -36.24
CA ALA A 68 3.68 5.68 -35.31
C ALA A 68 3.05 6.89 -36.02
N ARG A 69 3.58 7.30 -37.18
CA ARG A 69 3.16 8.53 -37.87
C ARG A 69 1.68 8.47 -38.27
N GLY A 70 0.94 9.52 -37.93
CA GLY A 70 -0.51 9.61 -38.13
C GLY A 70 -1.33 8.73 -37.19
N GLY A 71 -0.68 8.02 -36.27
CA GLY A 71 -1.26 7.05 -35.36
C GLY A 71 -1.89 7.64 -34.10
N THR A 72 -2.26 6.75 -33.18
CA THR A 72 -2.83 7.07 -31.87
C THR A 72 -1.96 6.52 -30.74
N ALA A 73 -1.68 7.31 -29.71
CA ALA A 73 -1.05 6.84 -28.48
C ALA A 73 -2.06 6.79 -27.32
N TYR A 74 -2.09 5.69 -26.57
CA TYR A 74 -2.87 5.53 -25.33
C TYR A 74 -1.91 5.51 -24.15
N VAL A 75 -2.00 6.47 -23.24
CA VAL A 75 -1.07 6.63 -22.12
C VAL A 75 -1.82 6.72 -20.79
N THR A 76 -1.39 5.95 -19.80
CA THR A 76 -2.11 5.87 -18.50
C THR A 76 -1.99 7.13 -17.64
N LEU A 77 -0.93 7.93 -17.85
CA LEU A 77 -0.69 9.21 -17.20
C LEU A 77 -0.39 10.26 -18.27
N GLU A 78 -0.68 11.53 -17.99
CA GLU A 78 -0.36 12.62 -18.90
C GLU A 78 1.14 12.60 -19.29
N PRO A 79 1.45 12.64 -20.60
CA PRO A 79 2.84 12.67 -21.06
C PRO A 79 3.57 13.88 -20.53
N CYS A 80 4.75 13.68 -19.94
CA CYS A 80 5.45 14.77 -19.28
C CYS A 80 5.83 15.92 -20.23
N ASP A 81 5.79 17.16 -19.71
CA ASP A 81 6.26 18.36 -20.40
C ASP A 81 7.41 19.08 -19.67
N HIS A 82 8.33 18.29 -19.14
CA HIS A 82 9.58 18.80 -18.59
C HIS A 82 10.77 18.01 -19.14
N THR A 83 11.92 18.67 -19.17
CA THR A 83 13.17 18.04 -19.55
C THR A 83 13.83 17.44 -18.30
N GLY A 84 13.90 16.11 -18.25
CA GLY A 84 14.67 15.37 -17.27
C GLY A 84 16.02 14.94 -17.83
N ARG A 85 16.38 13.66 -17.66
CA ARG A 85 17.54 13.04 -18.33
C ARG A 85 17.32 12.86 -19.82
N THR A 86 16.08 12.65 -20.23
CA THR A 86 15.61 12.63 -21.62
C THR A 86 14.72 13.84 -21.89
N GLY A 87 14.52 14.18 -23.17
CA GLY A 87 13.52 15.19 -23.57
C GLY A 87 12.09 14.79 -23.16
N PRO A 88 11.15 15.75 -23.13
CA PRO A 88 9.78 15.50 -22.68
C PRO A 88 9.04 14.53 -23.59
N CYS A 89 8.23 13.63 -23.00
CA CYS A 89 7.45 12.64 -23.76
C CYS A 89 6.44 13.32 -24.71
N SER A 90 5.87 14.45 -24.31
CA SER A 90 5.01 15.25 -25.18
C SER A 90 5.74 15.69 -26.46
N ARG A 91 7.04 16.00 -26.41
CA ARG A 91 7.84 16.31 -27.60
C ARG A 91 8.14 15.06 -28.43
N ALA A 92 8.46 13.94 -27.80
CA ALA A 92 8.70 12.69 -28.51
C ALA A 92 7.48 12.22 -29.31
N LEU A 93 6.27 12.35 -28.75
CA LEU A 93 5.01 12.07 -29.46
C LEU A 93 4.81 12.99 -30.68
N LEU A 94 5.16 14.27 -30.56
CA LEU A 94 5.10 15.23 -31.67
C LEU A 94 6.12 14.91 -32.76
N ASP A 95 7.37 14.62 -32.40
CA ASP A 95 8.43 14.30 -33.35
C ASP A 95 8.14 12.98 -34.08
N ALA A 96 7.47 12.02 -33.43
CA ALA A 96 6.97 10.79 -34.06
C ALA A 96 5.76 11.01 -34.99
N GLY A 97 5.16 12.20 -35.00
CA GLY A 97 4.01 12.53 -35.84
C GLY A 97 2.71 11.86 -35.40
N ILE A 98 2.53 11.59 -34.11
CA ILE A 98 1.27 11.08 -33.57
C ILE A 98 0.14 12.11 -33.80
N ALA A 99 -0.99 11.67 -34.34
CA ALA A 99 -2.12 12.55 -34.64
C ALA A 99 -3.12 12.66 -33.47
N ARG A 100 -3.17 11.62 -32.63
CA ARG A 100 -4.14 11.51 -31.52
C ARG A 100 -3.51 10.91 -30.26
N VAL A 101 -3.83 11.46 -29.10
CA VAL A 101 -3.39 10.94 -27.80
C VAL A 101 -4.59 10.79 -26.87
N VAL A 102 -4.73 9.60 -26.29
CA VAL A 102 -5.77 9.27 -25.32
C VAL A 102 -5.11 9.05 -23.97
N ILE A 103 -5.54 9.80 -22.96
CA ILE A 103 -4.92 9.85 -21.63
C ILE A 103 -5.92 9.37 -20.59
N ALA A 104 -5.50 8.54 -19.65
CA ALA A 104 -6.36 8.15 -18.53
C ALA A 104 -6.37 9.18 -17.40
N VAL A 105 -5.20 9.48 -16.82
CA VAL A 105 -5.07 10.34 -15.63
C VAL A 105 -4.24 11.58 -15.97
N ALA A 106 -4.68 12.77 -15.53
CA ALA A 106 -3.87 13.99 -15.62
C ALA A 106 -2.72 13.96 -14.61
N ASP A 107 -1.58 14.59 -14.92
CA ASP A 107 -0.46 14.63 -13.98
C ASP A 107 -0.78 15.59 -12.83
N PRO A 108 -0.80 15.13 -11.56
CA PRO A 108 -1.08 16.01 -10.42
C PRO A 108 0.09 16.93 -10.06
N THR A 109 1.28 16.71 -10.63
CA THR A 109 2.48 17.46 -10.28
C THR A 109 2.66 18.69 -11.19
N PRO A 110 2.83 19.90 -10.63
CA PRO A 110 3.06 21.10 -11.44
C PRO A 110 4.31 21.02 -12.32
N LYS A 111 5.31 20.24 -11.91
CA LYS A 111 6.57 20.07 -12.63
C LYS A 111 6.40 19.31 -13.95
N ALA A 112 5.51 18.31 -14.01
CA ALA A 112 5.38 17.44 -15.17
C ALA A 112 4.13 17.70 -16.01
N ALA A 113 3.14 18.42 -15.46
CA ALA A 113 1.95 18.86 -16.18
C ALA A 113 2.26 19.76 -17.39
N GLY A 114 1.30 19.88 -18.30
CA GLY A 114 1.37 20.76 -19.48
C GLY A 114 1.48 20.01 -20.81
N GLY A 115 1.70 18.70 -20.77
CA GLY A 115 1.80 17.85 -21.96
C GLY A 115 0.52 17.88 -22.79
N VAL A 116 -0.65 17.85 -22.15
CA VAL A 116 -1.95 17.99 -22.84
C VAL A 116 -2.02 19.32 -23.60
N ALA A 117 -1.62 20.41 -22.94
CA ALA A 117 -1.68 21.75 -23.54
C ALA A 117 -0.72 21.86 -24.72
N ARG A 118 0.52 21.35 -24.59
CA ARG A 118 1.50 21.33 -25.69
C ARG A 118 0.99 20.54 -26.88
N LEU A 119 0.48 19.33 -26.67
CA LEU A 119 -0.01 18.46 -27.74
C LEU A 119 -1.13 19.14 -28.52
N ARG A 120 -2.13 19.70 -27.82
CA ARG A 120 -3.24 20.45 -28.44
C ARG A 120 -2.76 21.67 -29.22
N ALA A 121 -1.80 22.43 -28.69
CA ALA A 121 -1.23 23.60 -29.36
C ALA A 121 -0.52 23.25 -30.69
N HIS A 122 -0.13 21.99 -30.88
CA HIS A 122 0.50 21.49 -32.11
C HIS A 122 -0.46 20.65 -32.98
N GLY A 123 -1.77 20.76 -32.74
CA GLY A 123 -2.81 20.14 -33.58
C GLY A 123 -3.06 18.65 -33.32
N VAL A 124 -2.52 18.09 -32.23
CA VAL A 124 -2.83 16.70 -31.83
C VAL A 124 -4.20 16.66 -31.15
N GLU A 125 -5.05 15.72 -31.55
CA GLU A 125 -6.31 15.44 -30.87
C GLU A 125 -6.02 14.81 -29.49
N VAL A 126 -6.51 15.40 -28.40
CA VAL A 126 -6.28 14.86 -27.04
C VAL A 126 -7.59 14.59 -26.31
N ILE A 127 -7.83 13.32 -26.01
CA ILE A 127 -8.94 12.84 -25.16
C ILE A 127 -8.38 12.48 -23.79
N SER A 128 -9.07 12.87 -22.72
CA SER A 128 -8.65 12.62 -21.34
C SER A 128 -9.75 11.89 -20.56
N GLY A 129 -9.36 11.13 -19.54
CA GLY A 129 -10.29 10.47 -18.61
C GLY A 129 -10.72 9.05 -19.01
N VAL A 130 -10.16 8.48 -20.08
CA VAL A 130 -10.51 7.12 -20.52
C VAL A 130 -9.99 6.10 -19.49
N LEU A 131 -10.89 5.32 -18.91
CA LEU A 131 -10.58 4.37 -17.82
C LEU A 131 -9.76 4.99 -16.66
N ALA A 132 -9.99 6.27 -16.34
CA ALA A 132 -9.27 6.97 -15.29
C ALA A 132 -9.23 6.18 -13.98
N GLY A 133 -10.38 5.66 -13.50
CA GLY A 133 -10.42 4.89 -12.26
C GLY A 133 -9.57 3.61 -12.27
N ALA A 134 -9.37 2.96 -13.42
CA ALA A 134 -8.49 1.78 -13.50
C ALA A 134 -7.01 2.18 -13.50
N ALA A 135 -6.67 3.26 -14.21
CA ALA A 135 -5.32 3.83 -14.22
C ALA A 135 -4.94 4.46 -12.87
N GLU A 136 -5.90 5.04 -12.15
CA GLU A 136 -5.68 5.53 -10.79
C GLU A 136 -5.40 4.39 -9.82
N ARG A 137 -6.14 3.27 -9.91
CA ARG A 137 -5.89 2.09 -9.07
C ARG A 137 -4.49 1.51 -9.26
N VAL A 138 -4.05 1.33 -10.52
CA VAL A 138 -2.71 0.80 -10.76
C VAL A 138 -1.62 1.77 -10.30
N ASN A 139 -1.88 3.08 -10.25
CA ASN A 139 -0.90 4.08 -9.84
C ASN A 139 -1.19 4.68 -8.45
N GLU A 140 -1.99 4.02 -7.61
CA GLU A 140 -2.58 4.64 -6.42
C GLU A 140 -1.55 5.04 -5.36
N GLU A 141 -0.46 4.27 -5.26
CA GLU A 141 0.65 4.55 -4.35
C GLU A 141 1.31 5.89 -4.68
N TRP A 142 1.66 6.08 -5.95
CA TRP A 142 2.27 7.33 -6.42
C TRP A 142 1.27 8.48 -6.44
N LEU A 143 0.01 8.25 -6.81
CA LEU A 143 -1.00 9.31 -6.80
C LEU A 143 -1.30 9.82 -5.40
N THR A 144 -1.28 8.95 -4.39
CA THR A 144 -1.41 9.34 -2.98
C THR A 144 -0.24 10.22 -2.56
N TYR A 145 0.98 9.77 -2.87
CA TYR A 145 2.21 10.54 -2.65
C TYR A 145 2.17 11.92 -3.32
N ALA A 146 1.86 11.97 -4.61
CA ALA A 146 1.88 13.18 -5.40
C ALA A 146 0.74 14.16 -5.06
N ARG A 147 -0.46 13.67 -4.72
CA ARG A 147 -1.64 14.51 -4.42
C ARG A 147 -1.70 14.94 -2.96
N LEU A 148 -1.34 14.06 -2.03
CA LEU A 148 -1.51 14.30 -0.59
C LEU A 148 -0.21 14.68 0.12
N GLY A 149 0.95 14.54 -0.53
CA GLY A 149 2.25 14.85 0.07
C GLY A 149 2.62 13.91 1.24
N ARG A 150 2.06 12.70 1.26
CA ARG A 150 2.34 11.66 2.25
C ARG A 150 2.46 10.29 1.59
N SER A 151 3.21 9.37 2.19
CA SER A 151 3.29 7.99 1.68
C SER A 151 1.92 7.30 1.69
N HIS A 152 1.69 6.42 0.71
CA HIS A 152 0.56 5.51 0.66
C HIS A 152 0.73 4.36 1.65
N VAL A 153 -0.33 4.03 2.40
CA VAL A 153 -0.31 3.01 3.45
C VAL A 153 -1.07 1.77 3.00
N THR A 154 -0.34 0.66 2.86
CA THR A 154 -0.94 -0.68 2.82
C THR A 154 -0.85 -1.29 4.21
N TRP A 155 -1.99 -1.50 4.88
CA TRP A 155 -2.06 -2.29 6.10
C TRP A 155 -2.28 -3.76 5.77
N LYS A 156 -1.33 -4.60 6.19
CA LYS A 156 -1.46 -6.05 6.07
C LYS A 156 -1.74 -6.69 7.41
N PHE A 157 -2.68 -7.64 7.44
CA PHE A 157 -2.84 -8.53 8.58
C PHE A 157 -3.11 -9.98 8.14
N ALA A 158 -2.86 -10.90 9.06
CA ALA A 158 -3.18 -12.31 8.93
C ALA A 158 -4.06 -12.71 10.12
N ALA A 159 -5.14 -13.42 9.85
CA ALA A 159 -6.08 -13.84 10.87
C ALA A 159 -6.69 -15.21 10.57
N THR A 160 -7.21 -15.83 11.62
CA THR A 160 -8.17 -16.93 11.52
C THR A 160 -9.51 -16.45 10.97
N LEU A 161 -10.40 -17.39 10.63
CA LEU A 161 -11.72 -17.08 10.07
C LEU A 161 -12.59 -16.26 11.03
N ASP A 162 -12.39 -16.42 12.34
CA ASP A 162 -13.02 -15.64 13.42
C ASP A 162 -12.25 -14.35 13.79
N GLY A 163 -11.29 -13.92 12.96
CA GLY A 163 -10.67 -12.60 13.06
C GLY A 163 -9.54 -12.47 14.11
N ARG A 164 -8.90 -13.58 14.49
CA ARG A 164 -7.81 -13.58 15.49
C ARG A 164 -6.43 -13.66 14.85
N SER A 165 -5.49 -12.85 15.34
CA SER A 165 -4.10 -12.79 14.85
C SER A 165 -3.09 -13.51 15.76
N ALA A 166 -3.52 -13.97 16.93
CA ALA A 166 -2.72 -14.78 17.86
C ALA A 166 -3.64 -15.53 18.83
N ALA A 167 -3.16 -16.61 19.42
CA ALA A 167 -3.83 -17.30 20.53
C ALA A 167 -3.82 -16.42 21.80
N ALA A 168 -4.57 -16.86 22.83
CA ALA A 168 -4.69 -16.11 24.10
C ALA A 168 -3.34 -15.92 24.82
N ASP A 169 -2.46 -16.92 24.73
CA ASP A 169 -1.09 -16.88 25.25
C ASP A 169 -0.13 -15.99 24.43
N GLY A 170 -0.59 -15.48 23.28
CA GLY A 170 0.18 -14.63 22.38
C GLY A 170 0.93 -15.37 21.28
N THR A 171 0.89 -16.70 21.22
CA THR A 171 1.49 -17.46 20.12
C THR A 171 0.75 -17.19 18.80
N SER A 172 1.50 -17.00 17.71
CA SER A 172 0.95 -16.54 16.43
C SER A 172 1.56 -17.22 15.18
N GLN A 173 2.59 -18.04 15.38
CA GLN A 173 3.33 -18.67 14.28
C GLN A 173 2.93 -20.14 14.12
N TRP A 174 2.38 -20.57 12.98
CA TRP A 174 1.92 -19.79 11.82
C TRP A 174 0.43 -20.01 11.62
N ILE A 175 -0.35 -18.91 11.59
CA ILE A 175 -1.78 -18.95 11.28
C ILE A 175 -2.01 -19.22 9.79
N THR A 176 -1.31 -18.50 8.91
CA THR A 176 -1.48 -18.60 7.45
C THR A 176 -0.46 -19.55 6.81
N SER A 177 -0.81 -20.07 5.65
CA SER A 177 -0.02 -20.98 4.79
C SER A 177 1.32 -20.42 4.31
N ALA A 178 2.15 -21.28 3.70
CA ALA A 178 3.44 -20.88 3.14
C ALA A 178 3.28 -19.97 1.92
N GLU A 179 2.23 -20.20 1.13
CA GLU A 179 1.83 -19.45 -0.06
C GLU A 179 1.49 -18.01 0.32
N SER A 180 0.68 -17.81 1.36
CA SER A 180 0.37 -16.50 1.93
C SER A 180 1.64 -15.78 2.41
N ARG A 181 2.54 -16.48 3.10
CA ARG A 181 3.82 -15.87 3.54
C ARG A 181 4.72 -15.50 2.37
N ALA A 182 4.75 -16.30 1.30
CA ALA A 182 5.49 -15.98 0.08
C ALA A 182 4.92 -14.74 -0.62
N ASP A 183 3.59 -14.59 -0.66
CA ASP A 183 2.94 -13.40 -1.21
C ASP A 183 3.27 -12.13 -0.41
N VAL A 184 3.24 -12.21 0.93
CA VAL A 184 3.68 -11.12 1.80
C VAL A 184 5.14 -10.73 1.52
N HIS A 185 6.03 -11.70 1.30
CA HIS A 185 7.42 -11.39 0.95
C HIS A 185 7.57 -10.69 -0.39
N ARG A 186 6.73 -11.00 -1.39
CA ARG A 186 6.69 -10.25 -2.64
C ARG A 186 6.22 -8.81 -2.43
N MET A 187 5.17 -8.61 -1.62
CA MET A 187 4.66 -7.27 -1.30
C MET A 187 5.69 -6.44 -0.52
N ARG A 188 6.38 -7.05 0.45
CA ARG A 188 7.52 -6.42 1.14
C ARG A 188 8.59 -5.96 0.16
N ALA A 189 8.93 -6.78 -0.84
CA ALA A 189 9.95 -6.45 -1.83
C ALA A 189 9.54 -5.30 -2.76
N ALA A 190 8.24 -5.09 -2.95
CA ALA A 190 7.70 -4.03 -3.80
C ALA A 190 7.48 -2.70 -3.05
N ALA A 191 7.38 -2.73 -1.71
CA ALA A 191 7.18 -1.54 -0.90
C ALA A 191 8.48 -0.78 -0.65
N ASP A 192 8.38 0.55 -0.50
CA ASP A 192 9.54 1.38 -0.20
C ASP A 192 9.97 1.30 1.26
N ALA A 193 9.01 1.08 2.16
CA ALA A 193 9.27 0.87 3.58
C ALA A 193 8.34 -0.16 4.21
N ILE A 194 8.83 -0.84 5.25
CA ILE A 194 8.07 -1.75 6.10
C ILE A 194 7.98 -1.14 7.48
N VAL A 195 6.76 -0.96 7.98
CA VAL A 195 6.48 -0.30 9.27
C VAL A 195 5.97 -1.34 10.27
N ALA A 196 6.58 -1.39 11.45
CA ALA A 196 6.11 -2.21 12.57
C ALA A 196 6.11 -1.42 13.87
N GLY A 197 5.25 -1.82 14.81
CA GLY A 197 5.22 -1.22 16.14
C GLY A 197 6.22 -1.90 17.06
N ILE A 198 6.69 -1.18 18.08
CA ILE A 198 7.58 -1.71 19.12
C ILE A 198 7.05 -3.01 19.76
N GLY A 199 5.74 -3.17 19.93
CA GLY A 199 5.15 -4.41 20.46
C GLY A 199 5.50 -5.65 19.64
N THR A 200 5.52 -5.53 18.31
CA THR A 200 5.95 -6.60 17.39
C THR A 200 7.45 -6.86 17.52
N VAL A 201 8.26 -5.79 17.64
CA VAL A 201 9.71 -5.94 17.81
C VAL A 201 10.06 -6.68 19.09
N LEU A 202 9.40 -6.35 20.20
CA LEU A 202 9.62 -7.00 21.49
C LEU A 202 9.13 -8.46 21.53
N ALA A 203 8.03 -8.77 20.84
CA ALA A 203 7.45 -10.10 20.84
C ALA A 203 8.17 -11.07 19.90
N ASP A 204 8.52 -10.62 18.70
CA ASP A 204 8.97 -11.50 17.61
C ASP A 204 10.44 -11.32 17.21
N ASP A 205 11.12 -10.26 17.70
CA ASP A 205 12.48 -9.85 17.29
C ASP A 205 12.71 -9.97 15.76
N PRO A 206 11.85 -9.38 14.92
CA PRO A 206 11.88 -9.62 13.48
C PRO A 206 13.01 -8.82 12.81
N ARG A 207 13.53 -9.33 11.70
CA ARG A 207 14.44 -8.57 10.82
C ARG A 207 13.73 -7.59 9.89
N LEU A 208 12.43 -7.79 9.65
CA LEU A 208 11.59 -7.06 8.68
C LEU A 208 12.21 -6.96 7.27
N THR A 209 12.88 -8.02 6.80
CA THR A 209 13.44 -8.07 5.45
C THR A 209 12.45 -8.66 4.44
N ALA A 210 12.63 -8.27 3.17
CA ALA A 210 12.09 -8.97 2.03
C ALA A 210 13.03 -10.14 1.68
N ARG A 211 12.53 -11.38 1.74
CA ARG A 211 13.28 -12.54 1.24
C ARG A 211 12.88 -12.73 -0.22
N PRO A 212 13.81 -12.75 -1.18
CA PRO A 212 13.46 -13.06 -2.56
C PRO A 212 12.96 -14.51 -2.62
N THR A 213 11.65 -14.70 -2.79
CA THR A 213 11.12 -15.96 -3.31
C THR A 213 11.26 -15.89 -4.83
N PRO A 214 11.81 -16.91 -5.51
CA PRO A 214 11.77 -16.96 -6.97
C PRO A 214 10.34 -16.73 -7.45
N ASN A 215 10.15 -15.91 -8.48
CA ASN A 215 8.85 -15.84 -9.15
C ASN A 215 8.47 -17.26 -9.59
N PRO A 216 7.25 -17.74 -9.31
CA PRO A 216 6.77 -18.89 -10.06
C PRO A 216 6.76 -18.50 -11.55
N PRO A 217 7.11 -19.43 -12.46
CA PRO A 217 7.06 -19.16 -13.90
C PRO A 217 5.67 -18.66 -14.29
N ALA A 218 5.63 -17.78 -15.28
CA ALA A 218 4.44 -17.02 -15.70
C ALA A 218 3.22 -17.89 -16.11
N ASP A 219 3.39 -19.21 -16.19
CA ASP A 219 2.39 -20.16 -16.68
C ASP A 219 1.61 -20.90 -15.58
N ALA A 220 1.88 -20.63 -14.29
CA ALA A 220 1.21 -21.34 -13.19
C ALA A 220 -0.22 -20.84 -12.85
N ARG A 221 -0.83 -19.98 -13.68
CA ARG A 221 -2.21 -19.48 -13.48
C ARG A 221 -3.29 -20.21 -14.29
N THR A 222 -2.96 -21.34 -14.89
CA THR A 222 -3.95 -22.24 -15.51
C THR A 222 -3.52 -23.69 -15.40
N ALA A 223 -3.93 -24.35 -14.33
CA ALA A 223 -4.11 -25.80 -14.34
C ALA A 223 -5.43 -26.08 -13.60
N PRO A 224 -6.45 -26.68 -14.25
CA PRO A 224 -7.61 -27.18 -13.52
C PRO A 224 -7.13 -28.30 -12.58
N ALA A 225 -7.67 -28.31 -11.36
CA ALA A 225 -7.40 -29.34 -10.37
C ALA A 225 -7.66 -30.73 -10.99
N ASP A 226 -6.63 -31.57 -11.01
CA ASP A 226 -6.71 -32.93 -11.48
C ASP A 226 -7.61 -33.73 -10.53
N ALA A 227 -8.80 -34.08 -11.02
CA ALA A 227 -9.78 -34.87 -10.30
C ALA A 227 -9.36 -36.35 -10.35
N GLY A 228 -8.49 -36.73 -9.42
CA GLY A 228 -8.11 -38.12 -9.18
C GLY A 228 -9.17 -38.90 -8.40
N ASN A 229 -10.09 -39.53 -9.12
CA ASN A 229 -10.73 -40.83 -8.86
C ASN A 229 -11.49 -41.04 -7.52
N ALA A 230 -12.82 -40.91 -7.56
CA ALA A 230 -13.76 -41.57 -6.65
C ALA A 230 -14.80 -42.36 -7.46
N PRO A 231 -15.22 -43.57 -7.03
CA PRO A 231 -15.95 -44.50 -7.88
C PRO A 231 -17.40 -44.06 -8.11
N ALA A 232 -17.91 -44.41 -9.28
CA ALA A 232 -19.25 -44.11 -9.76
C ALA A 232 -20.35 -44.73 -8.89
N GLY A 233 -21.36 -43.91 -8.55
CA GLY A 233 -22.64 -44.39 -8.05
C GLY A 233 -23.41 -43.36 -7.24
N ALA A 234 -24.30 -42.60 -7.90
CA ALA A 234 -25.67 -42.29 -7.45
C ALA A 234 -26.22 -40.98 -8.06
N SER A 235 -27.40 -41.14 -8.65
CA SER A 235 -28.37 -40.21 -9.23
C SER A 235 -28.40 -38.74 -8.71
N THR A 236 -28.57 -37.84 -9.67
CA THR A 236 -28.86 -36.40 -9.55
C THR A 236 -30.29 -36.12 -9.08
N ALA A 237 -30.45 -35.27 -8.07
CA ALA A 237 -31.70 -34.54 -7.79
C ALA A 237 -31.45 -33.02 -7.86
N PRO A 238 -32.37 -32.22 -8.41
CA PRO A 238 -32.20 -30.76 -8.51
C PRO A 238 -32.39 -30.06 -7.14
N PRO A 239 -31.80 -28.86 -6.94
CA PRO A 239 -31.84 -28.16 -5.65
C PRO A 239 -33.22 -27.52 -5.39
N PRO A 240 -33.64 -27.38 -4.12
CA PRO A 240 -34.86 -26.65 -3.78
C PRO A 240 -34.66 -25.13 -3.74
N ASP A 241 -35.73 -24.42 -4.10
CA ASP A 241 -35.93 -22.96 -4.16
C ASP A 241 -35.82 -22.29 -2.78
N PRO A 242 -35.08 -21.17 -2.61
CA PRO A 242 -34.97 -20.46 -1.34
C PRO A 242 -36.13 -19.48 -1.12
N ARG A 243 -37.29 -20.00 -0.73
CA ARG A 243 -38.33 -19.21 -0.04
C ARG A 243 -38.94 -20.01 1.10
N THR A 244 -38.30 -19.93 2.25
CA THR A 244 -38.97 -20.20 3.53
C THR A 244 -38.46 -19.27 4.61
N THR A 245 -39.36 -18.39 5.00
CA THR A 245 -39.37 -17.55 6.19
C THR A 245 -39.04 -18.33 7.45
N PHE A 246 -38.15 -17.81 8.30
CA PHE A 246 -38.02 -18.26 9.69
C PHE A 246 -38.59 -17.19 10.63
N THR A 247 -39.70 -17.53 11.29
CA THR A 247 -40.38 -16.73 12.32
C THR A 247 -40.03 -17.23 13.72
N GLY A 248 -39.69 -16.29 14.64
CA GLY A 248 -39.73 -16.44 16.10
C GLY A 248 -38.59 -17.27 16.72
N ALA A 249 -38.10 -17.03 17.94
CA ALA A 249 -38.55 -16.17 19.04
C ALA A 249 -37.36 -15.89 20.00
N SER A 250 -37.50 -14.83 20.80
CA SER A 250 -36.59 -14.43 21.87
C SER A 250 -36.58 -15.40 23.05
N THR A 251 -35.46 -15.46 23.77
CA THR A 251 -35.46 -15.44 25.24
C THR A 251 -34.23 -14.70 25.76
N ALA A 252 -34.51 -13.77 26.68
CA ALA A 252 -33.54 -13.07 27.50
C ALA A 252 -32.95 -14.02 28.55
N GLY A 253 -31.68 -13.78 28.91
CA GLY A 253 -31.01 -14.42 30.03
C GLY A 253 -30.00 -13.45 30.64
N THR A 254 -30.38 -12.89 31.78
CA THR A 254 -29.59 -12.05 32.69
C THR A 254 -28.63 -12.88 33.54
N ASP A 255 -27.43 -12.36 33.81
CA ASP A 255 -26.72 -12.45 35.09
C ASP A 255 -25.54 -11.45 35.02
N ALA A 256 -25.49 -10.40 35.86
CA ALA A 256 -24.90 -10.39 37.22
C ALA A 256 -23.46 -10.94 37.20
N GLY A 257 -22.39 -10.21 37.49
CA GLY A 257 -22.19 -9.16 38.47
C GLY A 257 -20.94 -9.57 39.27
N ALA A 258 -19.85 -8.83 39.16
CA ALA A 258 -18.70 -8.99 40.07
C ALA A 258 -17.97 -7.65 40.21
N SER A 259 -18.17 -7.09 41.40
CA SER A 259 -17.49 -5.92 41.97
C SER A 259 -16.01 -6.19 42.21
N ILE A 260 -15.15 -5.20 41.99
CA ILE A 260 -13.83 -5.13 42.61
C ILE A 260 -13.65 -3.70 43.11
N SER A 261 -13.63 -3.55 44.42
CA SER A 261 -13.33 -2.33 45.16
C SER A 261 -11.92 -2.43 45.78
N ASP A 262 -11.21 -1.30 45.67
CA ASP A 262 -10.19 -0.73 46.56
C ASP A 262 -8.89 -1.47 46.91
N LEU A 263 -7.80 -0.70 46.84
CA LEU A 263 -6.70 -0.50 47.82
C LEU A 263 -5.56 0.25 47.09
N SER A 264 -5.46 1.57 47.13
CA SER A 264 -4.83 2.42 48.16
C SER A 264 -3.32 2.19 48.35
N THR A 265 -2.56 3.26 48.06
CA THR A 265 -1.11 3.51 48.22
C THR A 265 -0.64 3.45 49.69
N PRO A 266 0.69 3.49 49.98
CA PRO A 266 1.28 4.78 50.34
C PRO A 266 2.74 5.04 49.89
N LEU A 267 3.09 6.33 50.05
CA LEU A 267 4.31 7.08 49.74
C LEU A 267 5.60 6.64 50.48
N GLY A 268 6.75 7.08 49.98
CA GLY A 268 8.02 7.11 50.72
C GLY A 268 9.19 7.78 49.99
N ASP A 269 9.35 9.09 50.25
CA ASP A 269 10.55 9.93 50.39
C ASP A 269 11.77 9.92 49.45
N THR A 270 12.18 11.15 49.14
CA THR A 270 13.45 11.61 48.54
C THR A 270 14.51 11.86 49.63
N PRO A 271 15.81 11.99 49.27
CA PRO A 271 16.41 13.34 49.27
C PRO A 271 17.42 13.63 48.15
N ALA A 272 17.66 14.93 47.97
CA ALA A 272 18.54 15.65 47.03
C ALA A 272 20.06 15.48 47.34
N ARG A 273 21.10 15.94 46.63
CA ARG A 273 21.52 17.05 45.72
C ARG A 273 22.80 16.57 44.98
N SER A 274 23.28 17.10 43.84
CA SER A 274 24.17 18.30 43.67
C SER A 274 24.61 18.40 42.19
N VAL A 275 24.31 19.47 41.44
CA VAL A 275 25.16 20.61 40.96
C VAL A 275 26.48 20.25 40.22
N GLU A 276 26.57 20.58 38.92
CA GLU A 276 27.53 21.50 38.24
C GLU A 276 27.43 21.40 36.69
N GLY A 277 27.40 22.54 35.98
CA GLY A 277 27.41 22.66 34.49
C GLY A 277 28.80 23.06 33.95
N PRO A 278 28.93 23.84 32.86
CA PRO A 278 28.27 23.85 31.55
C PRO A 278 29.27 23.68 30.37
N GLY A 279 28.82 23.35 29.16
CA GLY A 279 29.72 23.19 28.00
C GLY A 279 29.09 23.36 26.62
N ARG A 280 29.22 24.59 26.08
CA ARG A 280 29.35 25.02 24.66
C ARG A 280 29.22 23.89 23.61
N GLY A 281 28.24 23.89 22.71
CA GLY A 281 28.15 24.82 21.59
C GLY A 281 29.05 24.37 20.42
N ARG A 282 28.48 23.74 19.38
CA ARG A 282 29.00 23.82 18.01
C ARG A 282 27.98 23.36 16.96
N SER A 283 27.68 24.32 16.10
CA SER A 283 27.04 24.26 14.79
C SER A 283 27.86 23.53 13.74
N GLY A 284 27.18 23.02 12.72
CA GLY A 284 27.73 22.59 11.42
C GLY A 284 27.47 21.11 11.16
N SER A 285 27.10 20.66 9.97
CA SER A 285 26.76 21.31 8.72
C SER A 285 25.96 20.28 7.92
N ALA A 286 25.00 20.75 7.12
CA ALA A 286 24.38 19.95 6.08
C ALA A 286 25.46 19.28 5.22
N ALA A 287 25.37 17.96 5.07
CA ALA A 287 26.13 17.22 4.08
C ALA A 287 25.12 16.45 3.23
N GLU A 288 24.80 17.04 2.08
CA GLU A 288 24.23 16.35 0.94
C GLU A 288 25.08 15.12 0.62
N GLY A 289 24.46 13.95 0.66
CA GLY A 289 25.10 12.67 0.42
C GLY A 289 24.18 11.75 -0.35
N GLY A 290 23.77 12.19 -1.55
CA GLY A 290 23.10 11.32 -2.52
C GLY A 290 24.00 10.12 -2.83
N ARG A 291 23.58 8.94 -2.40
CA ARG A 291 24.18 7.67 -2.84
C ARG A 291 23.20 6.95 -3.74
N GLU A 292 23.28 7.28 -5.03
CA GLU A 292 22.82 6.41 -6.11
C GLU A 292 23.65 5.11 -6.08
N ARG A 293 22.99 3.99 -5.83
CA ARG A 293 23.42 2.67 -6.30
C ARG A 293 22.32 2.13 -7.21
N ALA A 294 22.31 2.60 -8.46
CA ALA A 294 21.61 1.92 -9.54
C ALA A 294 22.42 0.68 -9.97
N GLY A 295 22.32 -0.39 -9.18
CA GLY A 295 22.69 -1.75 -9.59
C GLY A 295 21.42 -2.58 -9.78
N ARG A 296 21.46 -3.61 -10.63
CA ARG A 296 20.40 -4.63 -10.80
C ARG A 296 20.06 -5.44 -9.51
N GLY A 297 20.47 -4.98 -8.33
CA GLY A 297 20.04 -5.50 -7.04
C GLY A 297 18.81 -4.72 -6.59
N GLY A 298 17.71 -5.42 -6.33
CA GLY A 298 16.45 -4.79 -5.89
C GLY A 298 16.67 -3.84 -4.70
N ARG A 299 15.94 -2.72 -4.70
CA ARG A 299 15.92 -1.76 -3.60
C ARG A 299 15.52 -2.49 -2.32
N VAL A 300 16.33 -2.35 -1.28
CA VAL A 300 16.01 -2.92 0.04
C VAL A 300 15.05 -1.97 0.74
N PRO A 301 13.86 -2.41 1.18
CA PRO A 301 12.90 -1.54 1.86
C PRO A 301 13.48 -0.93 3.14
N LEU A 302 13.16 0.34 3.40
CA LEU A 302 13.44 0.98 4.68
C LEU A 302 12.65 0.29 5.79
N ARG A 303 13.28 -0.04 6.90
CA ARG A 303 12.58 -0.54 8.09
C ARG A 303 12.22 0.64 8.98
N VAL A 304 10.96 0.72 9.40
CA VAL A 304 10.48 1.78 10.29
C VAL A 304 9.88 1.14 11.53
N VAL A 305 10.46 1.45 12.69
CA VAL A 305 9.93 1.03 13.98
C VAL A 305 9.21 2.20 14.62
N VAL A 306 7.91 2.04 14.91
CA VAL A 306 7.11 3.02 15.66
C VAL A 306 7.18 2.69 17.13
N ASP A 307 7.90 3.53 17.88
CA ASP A 307 8.22 3.33 19.28
C ASP A 307 8.18 4.64 20.07
N THR A 308 6.98 5.00 20.50
CA THR A 308 6.72 6.28 21.18
C THR A 308 7.73 6.63 22.28
N GLU A 309 8.14 5.63 23.07
CA GLU A 309 9.01 5.83 24.24
C GLU A 309 10.47 5.40 24.01
N GLY A 310 10.85 5.00 22.79
CA GLY A 310 12.22 4.57 22.47
C GLY A 310 12.69 3.35 23.28
N ARG A 311 11.81 2.36 23.47
CA ARG A 311 12.03 1.08 24.17
C ARG A 311 12.69 -0.01 23.32
N THR A 312 12.93 0.24 22.04
CA THR A 312 13.56 -0.70 21.11
C THR A 312 14.91 -1.13 21.69
N PRO A 313 15.13 -2.44 21.96
CA PRO A 313 16.40 -2.91 22.48
C PRO A 313 17.53 -2.62 21.50
N GLN A 314 18.69 -2.17 21.99
CA GLN A 314 19.88 -1.94 21.14
C GLN A 314 20.32 -3.20 20.39
N SER A 315 19.98 -4.38 20.92
CA SER A 315 20.26 -5.70 20.33
C SER A 315 19.19 -6.22 19.38
N ALA A 316 18.11 -5.47 19.14
CA ALA A 316 17.00 -5.93 18.30
C ALA A 316 17.49 -6.22 16.87
N ARG A 317 17.06 -7.33 16.28
CA ARG A 317 17.47 -7.75 14.94
C ARG A 317 17.06 -6.79 13.85
N VAL A 318 16.02 -5.99 14.08
CA VAL A 318 15.61 -4.92 13.17
C VAL A 318 16.65 -3.80 13.07
N LEU A 319 17.63 -3.73 13.98
CA LEU A 319 18.74 -2.75 13.95
C LEU A 319 20.04 -3.34 13.37
N ASP A 320 19.98 -4.53 12.76
CA ASP A 320 21.13 -5.10 12.06
C ASP A 320 21.50 -4.31 10.78
N ASP A 321 22.56 -4.71 10.09
CA ASP A 321 23.07 -4.06 8.89
C ASP A 321 22.41 -4.52 7.58
N GLN A 322 21.39 -5.37 7.64
CA GLN A 322 20.79 -5.98 6.44
C GLN A 322 19.91 -5.01 5.65
N ALA A 323 19.41 -3.96 6.28
CA ALA A 323 18.61 -2.90 5.67
C ALA A 323 18.73 -1.60 6.48
N PRO A 324 18.53 -0.41 5.89
CA PRO A 324 18.43 0.81 6.68
C PRO A 324 17.23 0.73 7.64
N THR A 325 17.40 1.27 8.85
CA THR A 325 16.34 1.28 9.88
C THR A 325 16.21 2.66 10.49
N LEU A 326 14.97 3.16 10.47
CA LEU A 326 14.53 4.36 11.16
C LEU A 326 13.68 3.97 12.37
N VAL A 327 13.96 4.57 13.52
CA VAL A 327 13.13 4.41 14.72
C VAL A 327 12.41 5.72 15.01
N ALA A 328 11.10 5.72 14.86
CA ALA A 328 10.25 6.85 15.16
C ALA A 328 9.91 6.88 16.65
N VAL A 329 10.27 7.97 17.32
CA VAL A 329 10.10 8.19 18.77
C VAL A 329 9.45 9.54 19.04
N ALA A 330 8.87 9.73 20.22
CA ALA A 330 8.31 11.03 20.58
C ALA A 330 9.42 12.09 20.73
N ASP A 331 9.09 13.35 20.43
CA ASP A 331 10.01 14.49 20.60
C ASP A 331 10.60 14.55 22.02
N ASP A 332 9.77 14.26 23.01
CA ASP A 332 10.10 14.27 24.44
C ASP A 332 10.59 12.91 24.98
N ALA A 333 10.72 11.88 24.13
CA ALA A 333 11.15 10.56 24.59
C ALA A 333 12.60 10.58 25.09
N ALA A 334 12.79 10.24 26.37
CA ALA A 334 14.11 10.07 26.96
C ALA A 334 14.67 8.70 26.54
N THR A 335 15.34 8.64 25.39
CA THR A 335 15.99 7.42 24.86
C THR A 335 17.47 7.65 24.56
N GLU A 336 18.29 6.68 24.94
CA GLU A 336 19.73 6.61 24.62
C GLU A 336 20.00 5.67 23.42
N LEU A 337 18.94 5.22 22.74
CA LEU A 337 19.04 4.31 21.61
C LEU A 337 19.96 4.88 20.52
N LYS A 338 20.99 4.12 20.17
CA LYS A 338 21.90 4.45 19.06
C LYS A 338 21.35 3.86 17.78
N ALA A 339 20.46 4.60 17.13
CA ALA A 339 19.87 4.29 15.83
C ALA A 339 19.63 5.58 15.04
N ASP A 340 19.24 5.48 13.76
CA ASP A 340 18.67 6.63 13.05
C ASP A 340 17.29 6.91 13.65
N LEU A 341 17.15 8.05 14.34
CA LEU A 341 15.94 8.42 15.07
C LEU A 341 15.15 9.46 14.28
N LEU A 342 13.84 9.22 14.13
CA LEU A 342 12.89 10.24 13.71
C LEU A 342 12.09 10.69 14.93
N ARG A 343 12.28 11.95 15.32
CA ARG A 343 11.55 12.60 16.42
C ARG A 343 10.22 13.14 15.88
N LEU A 344 9.11 12.78 16.51
CA LEU A 344 7.77 13.16 16.08
C LEU A 344 6.91 13.67 17.25
N PRO A 345 5.91 14.53 16.98
CA PRO A 345 4.92 14.90 17.97
C PRO A 345 4.15 13.69 18.49
N ARG A 346 3.71 13.79 19.75
CA ARG A 346 2.76 12.83 20.32
C ARG A 346 1.37 13.02 19.72
N HIS A 347 0.64 11.92 19.67
CA HIS A 347 -0.79 11.85 19.42
C HIS A 347 -1.48 11.13 20.59
N ALA A 348 -2.79 11.26 20.74
CA ALA A 348 -3.57 10.73 21.87
C ALA A 348 -3.30 9.25 22.23
N ALA A 349 -2.89 8.43 21.26
CA ALA A 349 -2.60 7.01 21.43
C ALA A 349 -1.19 6.60 20.94
N GLY A 350 -0.22 7.53 20.88
CA GLY A 350 1.14 7.24 20.45
C GLY A 350 1.81 8.41 19.75
N LEU A 351 2.27 8.19 18.51
CA LEU A 351 2.87 9.22 17.66
C LEU A 351 1.85 9.78 16.66
N ASP A 352 2.09 11.02 16.23
CA ASP A 352 1.43 11.61 15.07
C ASP A 352 1.90 10.86 13.81
N LEU A 353 1.03 10.01 13.26
CA LEU A 353 1.34 9.21 12.09
C LEU A 353 1.19 10.01 10.79
N HIS A 354 0.46 11.15 10.80
CA HIS A 354 0.47 12.08 9.67
C HIS A 354 1.84 12.74 9.52
N ALA A 355 2.47 13.12 10.64
CA ALA A 355 3.85 13.62 10.63
C ALA A 355 4.82 12.54 10.13
N LEU A 356 4.71 11.30 10.61
CA LEU A 356 5.52 10.17 10.13
C LEU A 356 5.44 10.02 8.60
N LEU A 357 4.23 9.96 8.03
CA LEU A 357 4.06 9.70 6.59
C LEU A 357 4.51 10.88 5.72
N ARG A 358 4.47 12.11 6.22
CA ARG A 358 5.03 13.28 5.52
C ARG A 358 6.56 13.26 5.54
N GLU A 359 7.17 12.91 6.67
CA GLU A 359 8.62 12.75 6.78
C GLU A 359 9.15 11.60 5.90
N LEU A 360 8.41 10.50 5.81
CA LEU A 360 8.73 9.42 4.88
C LEU A 360 8.59 9.87 3.42
N ALA A 361 7.51 10.58 3.07
CA ALA A 361 7.36 11.16 1.74
C ALA A 361 8.50 12.13 1.37
N ALA A 362 8.93 12.98 2.31
CA ALA A 362 10.07 13.88 2.10
C ALA A 362 11.41 13.15 1.84
N ARG A 363 11.47 11.85 2.14
CA ARG A 363 12.60 10.94 1.86
C ARG A 363 12.37 10.08 0.61
N ASP A 364 11.43 10.44 -0.26
CA ASP A 364 11.04 9.69 -1.45
C ASP A 364 10.57 8.24 -1.13
N VAL A 365 9.95 8.05 0.04
CA VAL A 365 9.21 6.83 0.37
C VAL A 365 7.77 7.02 -0.11
N VAL A 366 7.45 6.42 -1.24
CA VAL A 366 6.11 6.53 -1.87
C VAL A 366 5.11 5.61 -1.18
N SER A 367 5.52 4.38 -0.85
CA SER A 367 4.63 3.38 -0.24
C SER A 367 5.18 2.74 1.03
N VAL A 368 4.31 2.59 2.03
CA VAL A 368 4.61 1.91 3.28
C VAL A 368 3.74 0.67 3.44
N PHE A 369 4.37 -0.42 3.89
CA PHE A 369 3.73 -1.68 4.19
C PHE A 369 3.70 -1.89 5.71
N VAL A 370 2.52 -1.74 6.32
CA VAL A 370 2.35 -1.84 7.78
C VAL A 370 2.09 -3.28 8.16
N GLU A 371 3.03 -3.85 8.92
CA GLU A 371 2.98 -5.19 9.53
C GLU A 371 3.10 -5.11 11.05
N GLY A 372 2.37 -4.16 11.64
CA GLY A 372 2.31 -3.98 13.08
C GLY A 372 1.26 -4.86 13.74
N GLY A 373 1.48 -5.16 15.02
CA GLY A 373 0.46 -5.72 15.89
C GLY A 373 -0.77 -4.79 16.03
N PRO A 374 -1.83 -5.28 16.71
CA PRO A 374 -3.15 -4.64 16.73
C PRO A 374 -3.13 -3.18 17.17
N THR A 375 -2.24 -2.79 18.09
CA THR A 375 -2.11 -1.40 18.55
C THR A 375 -1.71 -0.44 17.44
N LEU A 376 -0.68 -0.77 16.65
CA LEU A 376 -0.23 0.10 15.56
C LEU A 376 -1.27 0.15 14.44
N ALA A 377 -1.84 -1.00 14.08
CA ALA A 377 -2.94 -1.06 13.12
C ALA A 377 -4.12 -0.17 13.56
N GLY A 378 -4.51 -0.25 14.84
CA GLY A 378 -5.55 0.59 15.43
C GLY A 378 -5.23 2.08 15.32
N ALA A 379 -3.99 2.49 15.57
CA ALA A 379 -3.57 3.88 15.44
C ALA A 379 -3.66 4.41 13.99
N PHE A 380 -3.25 3.62 12.99
CA PHE A 380 -3.40 4.00 11.57
C PHE A 380 -4.87 4.12 11.16
N VAL A 381 -5.71 3.18 11.58
CA VAL A 381 -7.15 3.20 11.28
C VAL A 381 -7.84 4.38 11.99
N ALA A 382 -7.56 4.60 13.27
CA ALA A 382 -8.15 5.70 14.04
C ALA A 382 -7.78 7.09 13.48
N GLN A 383 -6.59 7.24 12.89
CA GLN A 383 -6.15 8.48 12.25
C GLN A 383 -6.60 8.60 10.78
N GLY A 384 -7.33 7.62 10.24
CA GLY A 384 -7.83 7.63 8.86
C GLY A 384 -6.73 7.51 7.80
N LEU A 385 -5.65 6.80 8.12
CA LEU A 385 -4.42 6.78 7.31
C LEU A 385 -4.22 5.52 6.49
N VAL A 386 -5.09 4.51 6.61
CA VAL A 386 -4.98 3.29 5.81
C VAL A 386 -5.58 3.55 4.42
N ASP A 387 -4.79 3.42 3.37
CA ASP A 387 -5.27 3.58 1.99
C ASP A 387 -5.72 2.24 1.40
N ARG A 388 -4.98 1.17 1.72
CA ARG A 388 -5.24 -0.21 1.27
C ARG A 388 -5.14 -1.19 2.43
N VAL A 389 -6.03 -2.18 2.46
CA VAL A 389 -6.01 -3.32 3.37
C VAL A 389 -5.73 -4.59 2.58
N VAL A 390 -4.74 -5.36 3.02
CA VAL A 390 -4.48 -6.72 2.53
C VAL A 390 -4.65 -7.69 3.69
N ALA A 391 -5.73 -8.47 3.66
CA ALA A 391 -6.04 -9.45 4.70
C ALA A 391 -5.82 -10.87 4.18
N TYR A 392 -5.18 -11.71 4.99
CA TYR A 392 -5.10 -13.15 4.77
C TYR A 392 -5.92 -13.87 5.83
N LEU A 393 -6.92 -14.63 5.41
CA LEU A 393 -7.79 -15.42 6.29
C LEU A 393 -7.47 -16.91 6.14
N ALA A 394 -6.98 -17.51 7.22
CA ALA A 394 -6.75 -18.94 7.30
C ALA A 394 -8.03 -19.68 7.72
N PRO A 395 -8.27 -20.92 7.23
CA PRO A 395 -9.42 -21.74 7.59
C PRO A 395 -9.23 -22.38 8.99
N ALA A 396 -9.04 -21.54 10.00
CA ALA A 396 -8.81 -21.92 11.39
C ALA A 396 -9.66 -21.03 12.32
N LEU A 397 -9.79 -21.43 13.59
CA LEU A 397 -10.54 -20.72 14.64
C LEU A 397 -9.73 -20.68 15.94
N LEU A 398 -9.72 -19.54 16.64
CA LEU A 398 -8.99 -19.37 17.90
C LEU A 398 -9.87 -18.95 19.08
N GLY A 399 -11.12 -18.53 18.84
CA GLY A 399 -12.06 -18.15 19.88
C GLY A 399 -11.60 -16.91 20.64
N SER A 400 -11.03 -17.10 21.84
CA SER A 400 -10.54 -16.04 22.74
C SER A 400 -9.15 -15.48 22.39
N GLY A 401 -8.67 -15.75 21.16
CA GLY A 401 -7.43 -15.17 20.64
C GLY A 401 -7.45 -13.64 20.56
N ARG A 402 -6.27 -13.06 20.33
CA ARG A 402 -6.10 -11.61 20.16
C ARG A 402 -6.65 -11.18 18.81
N ALA A 403 -7.37 -10.06 18.78
CA ALA A 403 -7.87 -9.47 17.53
C ALA A 403 -6.74 -8.91 16.67
N ALA A 404 -6.92 -8.92 15.35
CA ALA A 404 -5.97 -8.32 14.40
C ALA A 404 -5.95 -6.78 14.44
N LEU A 405 -7.03 -6.16 14.92
CA LEU A 405 -7.18 -4.71 15.04
C LEU A 405 -7.39 -4.34 16.51
N GLY A 406 -6.58 -3.42 17.02
CA GLY A 406 -6.73 -2.83 18.35
C GLY A 406 -7.73 -1.66 18.34
N PRO A 407 -7.69 -0.78 19.37
CA PRO A 407 -8.54 0.40 19.41
C PRO A 407 -8.40 1.26 18.14
N ALA A 408 -9.50 1.44 17.42
CA ALA A 408 -9.54 2.08 16.09
C ALA A 408 -10.47 3.32 16.04
N GLY A 409 -10.79 3.89 17.21
CA GLY A 409 -11.68 5.05 17.32
C GLY A 409 -13.17 4.73 17.08
N VAL A 410 -13.57 3.45 17.18
CA VAL A 410 -14.95 2.99 17.01
C VAL A 410 -15.52 2.61 18.37
N SER A 411 -16.57 3.30 18.80
CA SER A 411 -17.30 3.05 20.04
C SER A 411 -18.72 2.52 19.80
N THR A 412 -19.29 2.83 18.62
CA THR A 412 -20.63 2.38 18.22
C THR A 412 -20.64 1.79 16.82
N ILE A 413 -21.69 1.05 16.47
CA ILE A 413 -21.85 0.51 15.11
C ILE A 413 -21.96 1.61 14.05
N GLY A 414 -22.45 2.80 14.41
CA GLY A 414 -22.53 3.94 13.48
C GLY A 414 -21.16 4.47 13.05
N GLU A 415 -20.12 4.20 13.84
CA GLU A 415 -18.75 4.65 13.60
C GLU A 415 -17.90 3.61 12.87
N LEU A 416 -18.50 2.49 12.42
CA LEU A 416 -17.75 1.40 11.81
C LEU A 416 -17.04 1.85 10.53
N HIS A 417 -15.76 1.46 10.41
CA HIS A 417 -14.96 1.69 9.20
C HIS A 417 -15.43 0.78 8.07
N ARG A 418 -16.08 1.36 7.06
CA ARG A 418 -16.57 0.63 5.88
C ARG A 418 -15.42 0.43 4.89
N LEU A 419 -15.30 -0.79 4.36
CA LEU A 419 -14.37 -1.14 3.30
C LEU A 419 -15.11 -1.59 2.05
N THR A 420 -14.49 -1.40 0.89
CA THR A 420 -14.92 -1.98 -0.40
C THR A 420 -13.86 -2.96 -0.86
N PHE A 421 -14.26 -4.18 -1.23
CA PHE A 421 -13.34 -5.17 -1.79
C PHE A 421 -13.02 -4.82 -3.24
N ASP A 422 -11.73 -4.75 -3.54
CA ASP A 422 -11.21 -4.65 -4.90
C ASP A 422 -10.86 -6.05 -5.44
N GLU A 423 -10.45 -6.98 -4.56
CA GLU A 423 -10.14 -8.36 -4.91
C GLU A 423 -10.47 -9.34 -3.77
N ILE A 424 -10.97 -10.53 -4.14
CA ILE A 424 -11.13 -11.69 -3.27
C ILE A 424 -10.57 -12.90 -4.02
N SER A 425 -9.51 -13.51 -3.50
CA SER A 425 -8.79 -14.57 -4.21
C SER A 425 -8.32 -15.68 -3.27
N PRO A 426 -8.45 -16.98 -3.62
CA PRO A 426 -7.82 -18.06 -2.87
C PRO A 426 -6.29 -18.01 -3.02
N ILE A 427 -5.56 -18.43 -1.97
CA ILE A 427 -4.10 -18.56 -1.97
C ILE A 427 -3.67 -19.75 -1.11
N GLY A 428 -3.29 -20.85 -1.78
CA GLY A 428 -3.16 -22.14 -1.09
C GLY A 428 -4.47 -22.50 -0.38
N PRO A 429 -4.46 -22.86 0.92
CA PRO A 429 -5.67 -23.09 1.70
C PRO A 429 -6.31 -21.82 2.27
N ASP A 430 -5.68 -20.66 2.14
CA ASP A 430 -6.16 -19.39 2.71
C ASP A 430 -6.96 -18.58 1.68
N VAL A 431 -7.62 -17.52 2.15
CA VAL A 431 -8.22 -16.47 1.30
C VAL A 431 -7.46 -15.17 1.48
N ARG A 432 -7.10 -14.52 0.37
CA ARG A 432 -6.58 -13.15 0.33
C ARG A 432 -7.70 -12.19 -0.06
N LEU A 433 -7.83 -11.12 0.72
CA LEU A 433 -8.75 -10.02 0.46
C LEU A 433 -7.94 -8.73 0.27
N ILE A 434 -8.22 -8.00 -0.81
CA ILE A 434 -7.72 -6.64 -1.02
C ILE A 434 -8.91 -5.71 -0.96
N ALA A 435 -8.84 -4.74 -0.05
CA ALA A 435 -9.91 -3.79 0.17
C ALA A 435 -9.35 -2.39 0.40
N ARG A 436 -10.22 -1.40 0.26
CA ARG A 436 -9.92 0.01 0.54
C ARG A 436 -11.03 0.64 1.37
N PRO A 437 -10.74 1.68 2.17
CA PRO A 437 -11.79 2.42 2.84
C PRO A 437 -12.79 3.00 1.84
N THR A 438 -14.08 2.93 2.18
CA THR A 438 -15.10 3.65 1.44
C THR A 438 -14.99 5.13 1.79
N ASN A 439 -14.64 5.98 0.83
CA ASN A 439 -14.65 7.44 1.03
C ASN A 439 -16.03 7.87 1.53
N GLN A 440 -16.12 8.30 2.79
CA GLN A 440 -17.31 8.97 3.32
C GLN A 440 -17.37 10.46 2.91
N ALA A 441 -16.51 10.91 1.99
CA ALA A 441 -16.63 12.21 1.37
C ALA A 441 -17.85 12.22 0.41
N GLY A 442 -19.04 12.41 0.98
CA GLY A 442 -20.29 12.58 0.20
C GLY A 442 -21.60 12.13 0.85
N SER A 443 -21.61 11.59 2.08
CA SER A 443 -22.87 11.19 2.76
C SER A 443 -23.28 12.16 3.88
N SER A 444 -23.13 13.46 3.67
CA SER A 444 -23.79 14.49 4.47
C SER A 444 -24.98 15.07 3.69
N ASP A 445 -25.93 14.23 3.34
CA ASP A 445 -27.34 14.55 3.12
C ASP A 445 -28.04 13.27 2.65
N VAL A 446 -29.34 13.13 2.93
CA VAL A 446 -30.20 11.96 2.67
C VAL A 446 -30.17 10.90 3.79
N HIS A 447 -31.15 11.02 4.71
CA HIS A 447 -31.55 10.16 5.84
C HIS A 447 -31.43 10.75 7.25
N ARG A 448 -31.57 12.08 7.39
CA ARG A 448 -32.39 12.62 8.48
C ARG A 448 -33.80 12.87 7.94
N ASN A 449 -34.64 11.84 8.03
CA ASN A 449 -36.10 11.91 8.15
C ASN A 449 -36.61 10.49 8.00
N HIS A 450 -36.84 9.81 9.13
CA HIS A 450 -38.14 9.23 9.48
C HIS A 450 -38.14 8.79 10.94
#